data_AF-A0A7V3H782-F1
#
_entry.id   AF-A0A7V3H782-F1
#
_cell.length_a   1.000
_cell.length_b   1.000
_cell.length_c   1.000
_cell.angle_alpha   90.00
_cell.angle_beta   90.00
_cell.angle_gamma   90.00
#
_symmetry.space_group_name_H-M   'P 1'
#
loop_
_entity.id
_entity.type
_entity.pdbx_description
1 polymer ?
#
loop_
_entity_poly.entity_id
_entity_poly.type
_entity_poly.pdbx_seq_one_letter_code
_entity_poly.pdbx_strand_id
1 'polypeptide(L)'
;MSELRQIAFYGKGGIGKSTTSQNTLASMAHYFDQNIMIVGCDPKADSTRLILHEKAQSTILQLAAEMGTVEDLELEDACKPGAGIFAPEAPGGWINCTESGGPEPGVGCAGRGVITAINFLEEEGAYEEEGLDFVSYDVLGDVVCGGFAMPIREGKAQEIYIVMSGEMMAMYAANNISKGILKYANTGGVRLAGLICNARMTDREYDLATALAKDLGTQMIHFVPRNNIVQHAELRRMTVVEFSPMSDQAVEYKELARKIINNDMKVIPTPLEMDDLEDLLMEFGLEEEADEENVGKAAEA
;
A
#
# COMPACT_ATOMS: atom_id res chain seq x y z
N MET A 1 -18.00 -19.65 1.21
CA MET A 1 -16.73 -19.01 1.61
C MET A 1 -16.43 -18.00 0.53
N SER A 2 -16.18 -16.74 0.90
CA SER A 2 -15.61 -15.75 -0.01
C SER A 2 -14.27 -16.26 -0.52
N GLU A 3 -13.94 -15.97 -1.78
CA GLU A 3 -12.62 -16.24 -2.34
C GLU A 3 -11.60 -15.29 -1.70
N LEU A 4 -10.42 -15.80 -1.35
CA LEU A 4 -9.31 -15.01 -0.80
C LEU A 4 -8.96 -13.87 -1.75
N ARG A 5 -8.92 -12.63 -1.24
CA ARG A 5 -8.55 -11.46 -2.04
C ARG A 5 -7.12 -11.05 -1.76
N GLN A 6 -6.28 -11.08 -2.79
CA GLN A 6 -4.89 -10.64 -2.67
C GLN A 6 -4.74 -9.23 -3.25
N ILE A 7 -4.47 -8.28 -2.35
CA ILE A 7 -4.38 -6.85 -2.66
C ILE A 7 -2.95 -6.36 -2.44
N ALA A 8 -2.53 -5.33 -3.16
CA ALA A 8 -1.25 -4.66 -2.89
C ALA A 8 -1.40 -3.15 -2.87
N PHE A 9 -0.74 -2.52 -1.90
CA PHE A 9 -0.57 -1.08 -1.84
C PHE A 9 0.81 -0.72 -2.41
N TYR A 10 0.81 0.09 -3.47
CA TYR A 10 2.01 0.68 -4.04
C TYR A 10 1.99 2.21 -3.87
N GLY A 11 3.14 2.85 -4.02
CA GLY A 11 3.25 4.31 -3.99
C GLY A 11 4.68 4.78 -3.77
N LYS A 12 4.92 6.07 -4.03
CA LYS A 12 6.21 6.73 -3.80
C LYS A 12 6.62 6.62 -2.33
N GLY A 13 7.92 6.46 -2.07
CA GLY A 13 8.49 6.49 -0.73
C GLY A 13 8.13 7.79 0.01
N GLY A 14 7.68 7.67 1.25
CA GLY A 14 7.31 8.82 2.08
C GLY A 14 5.90 9.38 1.83
N ILE A 15 5.14 8.82 0.88
CA ILE A 15 3.76 9.25 0.61
C ILE A 15 2.79 8.92 1.75
N GLY A 16 3.18 8.07 2.70
CA GLY A 16 2.31 7.56 3.78
C GLY A 16 1.57 6.27 3.41
N LYS A 17 2.14 5.49 2.48
CA LYS A 17 1.63 4.18 2.05
C LYS A 17 1.37 3.24 3.23
N SER A 18 2.37 2.96 4.05
CA SER A 18 2.29 2.00 5.16
C SER A 18 1.33 2.43 6.26
N THR A 19 1.26 3.74 6.54
CA THR A 19 0.26 4.33 7.43
C THR A 19 -1.16 4.12 6.89
N THR A 20 -1.38 4.41 5.61
CA THR A 20 -2.69 4.27 4.96
C THR A 20 -3.12 2.80 4.91
N SER A 21 -2.22 1.91 4.53
CA SER A 21 -2.41 0.46 4.49
C SER A 21 -2.81 -0.06 5.87
N GLN A 22 -1.99 0.13 6.91
CA GLN A 22 -2.26 -0.39 8.26
C GLN A 22 -3.57 0.12 8.85
N ASN A 23 -3.91 1.41 8.67
CA ASN A 23 -5.20 1.94 9.16
C ASN A 23 -6.42 1.40 8.38
N THR A 24 -6.25 1.18 7.08
CA THR A 24 -7.31 0.61 6.24
C THR A 24 -7.55 -0.85 6.62
N LEU A 25 -6.49 -1.65 6.75
CA LEU A 25 -6.57 -3.06 7.13
C LEU A 25 -7.09 -3.23 8.56
N ALA A 26 -6.65 -2.37 9.49
CA ALA A 26 -7.23 -2.29 10.83
C ALA A 26 -8.74 -2.00 10.80
N SER A 27 -9.20 -1.12 9.91
CA SER A 27 -10.62 -0.84 9.75
C SER A 27 -11.39 -2.03 9.16
N MET A 28 -10.79 -2.73 8.19
CA MET A 28 -11.35 -3.95 7.59
C MET A 28 -11.54 -5.04 8.65
N ALA A 29 -10.54 -5.28 9.48
CA ALA A 29 -10.60 -6.26 10.56
C ALA A 29 -11.60 -5.84 11.65
N HIS A 30 -11.48 -4.62 12.16
CA HIS A 30 -12.26 -4.19 13.33
C HIS A 30 -13.73 -3.91 13.04
N TYR A 31 -14.06 -3.33 11.87
CA TYR A 31 -15.45 -2.89 11.58
C TYR A 31 -16.20 -3.81 10.62
N PHE A 32 -15.50 -4.68 9.90
CA PHE A 32 -16.08 -5.53 8.87
C PHE A 32 -15.69 -7.01 9.02
N ASP A 33 -15.12 -7.37 10.18
CA ASP A 33 -14.82 -8.76 10.56
C ASP A 33 -13.96 -9.51 9.52
N GLN A 34 -13.06 -8.80 8.84
CA GLN A 34 -12.18 -9.41 7.83
C GLN A 34 -10.91 -9.94 8.48
N ASN A 35 -10.55 -11.18 8.17
CA ASN A 35 -9.28 -11.77 8.59
C ASN A 35 -8.20 -11.50 7.56
N ILE A 36 -7.05 -11.00 7.99
CA ILE A 36 -6.07 -10.38 7.09
C ILE A 36 -4.66 -10.87 7.40
N MET A 37 -3.89 -11.16 6.36
CA MET A 37 -2.44 -11.31 6.44
C MET A 37 -1.75 -10.11 5.79
N ILE A 38 -0.87 -9.43 6.53
CA ILE A 38 -0.03 -8.34 6.03
C ILE A 38 1.35 -8.88 5.71
N VAL A 39 1.78 -8.70 4.46
CA VAL A 39 3.12 -9.03 3.99
C VAL A 39 3.85 -7.72 3.65
N GLY A 40 4.69 -7.26 4.55
CA GLY A 40 5.54 -6.10 4.32
C GLY A 40 6.61 -6.39 3.27
N CYS A 41 6.56 -5.69 2.14
CA CYS A 41 7.47 -5.83 1.00
C CYS A 41 8.31 -4.56 0.77
N ASP A 42 8.38 -3.68 1.77
CA ASP A 42 9.21 -2.48 1.79
C ASP A 42 10.46 -2.76 2.63
N PRO A 43 11.69 -2.55 2.12
CA PRO A 43 12.92 -2.83 2.86
C PRO A 43 13.06 -2.02 4.16
N LYS A 44 12.21 -1.02 4.39
CA LYS A 44 12.12 -0.29 5.68
C LYS A 44 11.59 -1.13 6.84
N ALA A 45 10.90 -2.24 6.55
CA ALA A 45 10.37 -3.18 7.53
C ALA A 45 9.50 -2.54 8.64
N ASP A 46 8.67 -1.56 8.28
CA ASP A 46 7.76 -0.84 9.19
C ASP A 46 6.28 -0.93 8.76
N SER A 47 5.95 -1.89 7.89
CA SER A 47 4.64 -2.13 7.30
C SER A 47 3.63 -2.73 8.29
N THR A 48 4.09 -3.28 9.41
CA THR A 48 3.30 -4.03 10.40
C THR A 48 3.34 -3.42 11.81
N ARG A 49 4.20 -2.42 12.04
CA ARG A 49 4.53 -1.92 13.38
C ARG A 49 3.33 -1.40 14.18
N LEU A 50 2.34 -0.81 13.51
CA LEU A 50 1.16 -0.21 14.15
C LEU A 50 0.11 -1.26 14.54
N ILE A 51 0.14 -2.42 13.87
CA ILE A 51 -0.72 -3.56 14.20
C ILE A 51 -0.12 -4.36 15.36
N LEU A 52 1.21 -4.44 15.43
CA LEU A 52 1.93 -5.21 16.44
C LEU A 52 2.27 -4.43 17.73
N HIS A 53 2.14 -3.09 17.72
CA HIS A 53 2.61 -2.19 18.78
C HIS A 53 4.13 -2.24 19.03
N GLU A 54 4.89 -2.77 18.08
CA GLU A 54 6.33 -2.96 18.16
C GLU A 54 7.12 -1.88 17.41
N LYS A 55 8.44 -1.78 17.67
CA LYS A 55 9.28 -0.85 16.89
C LYS A 55 9.41 -1.32 15.44
N ALA A 56 9.69 -2.61 15.29
CA ALA A 56 9.80 -3.38 14.07
C ALA A 56 9.80 -4.85 14.51
N GLN A 57 9.25 -5.72 13.68
CA GLN A 57 9.36 -7.17 13.82
C GLN A 57 10.63 -7.67 13.11
N SER A 58 11.18 -8.80 13.56
CA SER A 58 12.23 -9.52 12.82
C SER A 58 11.73 -9.96 11.45
N THR A 59 12.52 -9.71 10.43
CA THR A 59 12.13 -10.01 9.04
C THR A 59 12.47 -11.45 8.65
N ILE A 60 11.77 -12.00 7.66
CA ILE A 60 12.04 -13.36 7.13
C ILE A 60 13.51 -13.51 6.74
N LEU A 61 14.08 -12.53 6.03
CA LEU A 61 15.49 -12.58 5.64
C LEU A 61 16.46 -12.56 6.82
N GLN A 62 16.14 -11.82 7.89
CA GLN A 62 16.98 -11.79 9.10
C GLN A 62 16.92 -13.13 9.83
N LEU A 63 15.72 -13.67 10.02
CA LEU A 63 15.52 -14.95 10.70
C LEU A 63 16.17 -16.10 9.92
N ALA A 64 16.01 -16.13 8.60
CA ALA A 64 16.68 -17.10 7.73
C ALA A 64 18.21 -17.01 7.84
N ALA A 65 18.78 -15.80 7.96
CA ALA A 65 20.22 -15.63 8.16
C ALA A 65 20.70 -16.09 9.54
N GLU A 66 19.86 -15.98 10.57
CA GLU A 66 20.15 -16.47 11.93
C GLU A 66 20.04 -17.99 12.04
N MET A 67 19.07 -18.59 11.34
CA MET A 67 18.82 -20.04 11.34
C MET A 67 19.69 -20.82 10.36
N GLY A 68 20.17 -20.15 9.30
CA GLY A 68 21.10 -20.70 8.31
C GLY A 68 20.57 -20.55 6.90
N THR A 69 19.35 -21.04 6.65
CA THR A 69 18.66 -20.94 5.36
C THR A 69 17.18 -20.61 5.55
N VAL A 70 16.46 -20.30 4.47
CA VAL A 70 15.01 -20.01 4.56
C VAL A 70 14.21 -21.30 4.76
N GLU A 71 14.76 -22.43 4.32
CA GLU A 71 14.20 -23.77 4.48
C GLU A 71 14.25 -24.29 5.93
N ASP A 72 15.02 -23.63 6.81
CA ASP A 72 15.11 -23.95 8.24
C ASP A 72 14.13 -23.12 9.08
N LEU A 73 13.41 -22.16 8.47
CA LEU A 73 12.48 -21.25 9.15
C LEU A 73 11.07 -21.87 9.20
N GLU A 74 10.37 -21.76 10.33
CA GLU A 74 8.97 -22.16 10.42
C GLU A 74 8.05 -20.93 10.33
N LEU A 75 6.80 -21.12 9.88
CA LEU A 75 5.85 -20.02 9.73
C LEU A 75 5.60 -19.25 11.04
N GLU A 76 5.60 -19.96 12.16
CA GLU A 76 5.40 -19.41 13.52
C GLU A 76 6.53 -18.46 13.95
N ASP A 77 7.75 -18.62 13.40
CA ASP A 77 8.88 -17.72 13.66
C ASP A 77 8.75 -16.40 12.87
N ALA A 78 8.20 -16.51 11.65
CA ALA A 78 8.13 -15.43 10.68
C ALA A 78 6.85 -14.60 10.75
N CYS A 79 5.77 -15.16 11.28
CA CYS A 79 4.45 -14.52 11.36
C CYS A 79 4.09 -14.22 12.81
N LYS A 80 3.58 -13.01 13.05
CA LYS A 80 3.10 -12.60 14.38
C LYS A 80 1.64 -12.18 14.33
N PRO A 81 0.80 -12.66 15.25
CA PRO A 81 -0.55 -12.14 15.39
C PRO A 81 -0.50 -10.67 15.82
N GLY A 82 -1.49 -9.90 15.36
CA GLY A 82 -1.70 -8.52 15.73
C GLY A 82 -1.93 -8.36 17.23
N ALA A 83 -1.60 -7.19 17.75
CA ALA A 83 -1.79 -6.87 19.16
C ALA A 83 -3.18 -6.25 19.42
N GLY A 84 -3.57 -6.24 20.70
CA GLY A 84 -4.77 -5.52 21.14
C GLY A 84 -6.04 -6.00 20.45
N ILE A 85 -6.72 -5.11 19.74
CA ILE A 85 -7.99 -5.40 19.07
C ILE A 85 -7.85 -6.22 17.77
N PHE A 86 -6.62 -6.56 17.36
CA PHE A 86 -6.34 -7.33 16.13
C PHE A 86 -5.85 -8.76 16.41
N ALA A 87 -5.78 -9.16 17.68
CA ALA A 87 -5.37 -10.49 18.10
C ALA A 87 -6.46 -11.54 17.76
N PRO A 88 -6.11 -12.81 17.49
CA PRO A 88 -7.07 -13.87 17.18
C PRO A 88 -8.17 -14.07 18.23
N GLU A 89 -7.87 -13.79 19.49
CA GLU A 89 -8.81 -13.87 20.62
C GLU A 89 -9.71 -12.64 20.80
N ALA A 90 -9.43 -11.53 20.09
CA ALA A 90 -10.20 -10.30 20.17
C ALA A 90 -11.52 -10.43 19.36
N PRO A 91 -12.57 -9.69 19.74
CA PRO A 91 -13.78 -9.63 18.93
C PRO A 91 -13.52 -8.88 17.63
N GLY A 92 -13.98 -9.45 16.51
CA GLY A 92 -13.81 -8.89 15.16
C GLY A 92 -12.99 -9.82 14.27
N GLY A 93 -12.46 -9.27 13.17
CA GLY A 93 -11.46 -9.94 12.37
C GLY A 93 -10.07 -9.81 12.99
N TRP A 94 -9.19 -10.77 12.71
CA TRP A 94 -7.80 -10.76 13.19
C TRP A 94 -6.83 -10.36 12.08
N ILE A 95 -5.62 -9.94 12.48
CA ILE A 95 -4.55 -9.60 11.54
C ILE A 95 -3.28 -10.39 11.88
N ASN A 96 -2.72 -11.09 10.91
CA ASN A 96 -1.41 -11.74 11.01
C ASN A 96 -0.37 -10.93 10.22
N CYS A 97 0.84 -10.77 10.75
CA CYS A 97 1.86 -9.86 10.23
C CYS A 97 3.16 -10.57 9.91
N THR A 98 3.75 -10.24 8.77
CA THR A 98 5.11 -10.63 8.41
C THR A 98 5.81 -9.52 7.62
N GLU A 99 7.15 -9.52 7.66
CA GLU A 99 7.99 -8.57 6.95
C GLU A 99 9.03 -9.35 6.14
N SER A 100 9.12 -9.09 4.83
CA SER A 100 10.12 -9.73 3.98
C SER A 100 11.54 -9.36 4.42
N GLY A 101 11.70 -8.09 4.82
CA GLY A 101 13.00 -7.47 5.00
C GLY A 101 13.70 -7.16 3.68
N GLY A 102 14.92 -6.67 3.80
CA GLY A 102 15.78 -6.33 2.69
C GLY A 102 17.25 -6.47 3.10
N PRO A 103 18.17 -6.50 2.13
CA PRO A 103 19.59 -6.49 2.43
C PRO A 103 20.00 -5.16 3.08
N GLU A 104 21.17 -5.15 3.72
CA GLU A 104 21.72 -3.92 4.27
C GLU A 104 21.84 -2.81 3.20
N PRO A 105 21.62 -1.53 3.55
CA PRO A 105 21.75 -0.43 2.61
C PRO A 105 23.10 -0.43 1.88
N GLY A 106 23.05 -0.46 0.54
CA GLY A 106 24.24 -0.54 -0.31
C GLY A 106 24.71 -1.96 -0.65
N VAL A 107 24.02 -2.99 -0.16
CA VAL A 107 24.31 -4.40 -0.42
C VAL A 107 23.11 -5.09 -1.05
N GLY A 108 23.33 -6.03 -1.97
CA GLY A 108 22.29 -6.93 -2.49
C GLY A 108 21.19 -6.25 -3.33
N CYS A 109 20.03 -6.93 -3.41
CA CYS A 109 18.85 -6.45 -4.13
C CYS A 109 17.62 -6.62 -3.23
N ALA A 110 17.00 -5.52 -2.81
CA ALA A 110 15.80 -5.55 -1.96
C ALA A 110 14.65 -6.35 -2.58
N GLY A 111 14.50 -6.28 -3.91
CA GLY A 111 13.52 -7.08 -4.62
C GLY A 111 13.72 -8.60 -4.50
N ARG A 112 14.96 -9.09 -4.24
CA ARG A 112 15.19 -10.52 -4.01
C ARG A 112 14.62 -10.96 -2.66
N GLY A 113 14.67 -10.09 -1.64
CA GLY A 113 14.07 -10.39 -0.33
C GLY A 113 12.56 -10.57 -0.40
N VAL A 114 11.89 -9.70 -1.16
CA VAL A 114 10.45 -9.83 -1.45
C VAL A 114 10.14 -11.18 -2.11
N ILE A 115 10.94 -11.60 -3.10
CA ILE A 115 10.75 -12.89 -3.76
C ILE A 115 10.91 -14.07 -2.80
N THR A 116 12.00 -14.08 -2.04
CA THR A 116 12.28 -15.14 -1.06
C THR A 116 11.16 -15.23 -0.02
N ALA A 117 10.72 -14.10 0.51
CA ALA A 117 9.65 -14.06 1.51
C ALA A 117 8.32 -14.57 0.97
N ILE A 118 7.89 -14.11 -0.20
CA ILE A 118 6.60 -14.55 -0.76
C ILE A 118 6.62 -16.05 -1.07
N ASN A 119 7.70 -16.57 -1.64
CA ASN A 119 7.82 -18.00 -1.92
C ASN A 119 7.78 -18.83 -0.63
N PHE A 120 8.52 -18.41 0.40
CA PHE A 120 8.49 -19.05 1.71
C PHE A 120 7.07 -19.12 2.29
N LEU A 121 6.34 -18.00 2.28
CA LEU A 121 4.97 -17.95 2.79
C LEU A 121 4.00 -18.84 2.00
N GLU A 122 4.19 -18.98 0.69
CA GLU A 122 3.41 -19.90 -0.12
C GLU A 122 3.73 -21.36 0.16
N GLU A 123 5.02 -21.70 0.26
CA GLU A 123 5.49 -23.06 0.50
C GLU A 123 5.08 -23.57 1.89
N GLU A 124 5.10 -22.70 2.90
CA GLU A 124 4.65 -22.99 4.27
C GLU A 124 3.12 -22.89 4.46
N GLY A 125 2.35 -22.64 3.39
CA GLY A 125 0.89 -22.65 3.43
C GLY A 125 0.25 -21.48 4.18
N ALA A 126 0.93 -20.34 4.29
CA ALA A 126 0.44 -19.16 5.04
C ALA A 126 -0.88 -18.60 4.50
N TYR A 127 -1.17 -18.82 3.22
CA TYR A 127 -2.40 -18.33 2.56
C TYR A 127 -3.54 -19.36 2.57
N GLU A 128 -3.32 -20.54 3.13
CA GLU A 128 -4.32 -21.61 3.24
C GLU A 128 -5.06 -21.61 4.58
N GLU A 129 -4.74 -20.64 5.46
CA GLU A 129 -5.37 -20.51 6.78
C GLU A 129 -6.89 -20.36 6.67
N GLU A 130 -7.61 -21.23 7.39
CA GLU A 130 -9.07 -21.27 7.31
C GLU A 130 -9.67 -19.94 7.81
N GLY A 131 -10.50 -19.32 6.96
CA GLY A 131 -11.17 -18.07 7.29
C GLY A 131 -10.36 -16.81 6.95
N LEU A 132 -9.18 -16.93 6.33
CA LEU A 132 -8.44 -15.78 5.80
C LEU A 132 -9.19 -15.14 4.62
N ASP A 133 -9.53 -13.85 4.73
CA ASP A 133 -10.28 -13.11 3.70
C ASP A 133 -9.38 -12.30 2.77
N PHE A 134 -8.27 -11.75 3.30
CA PHE A 134 -7.34 -10.90 2.55
C PHE A 134 -5.87 -11.22 2.81
N VAL A 135 -5.07 -11.15 1.74
CA VAL A 135 -3.61 -10.95 1.85
C VAL A 135 -3.29 -9.57 1.31
N SER A 136 -2.58 -8.75 2.08
CA SER A 136 -2.18 -7.41 1.69
C SER A 136 -0.66 -7.28 1.61
N TYR A 137 -0.16 -6.94 0.43
CA TYR A 137 1.26 -6.64 0.21
C TYR A 137 1.50 -5.13 0.29
N ASP A 138 2.37 -4.68 1.20
CA ASP A 138 2.82 -3.28 1.26
C ASP A 138 4.14 -3.14 0.49
N VAL A 139 4.09 -2.68 -0.77
CA VAL A 139 5.22 -2.77 -1.69
C VAL A 139 5.82 -1.39 -1.99
N LEU A 140 7.15 -1.32 -2.00
CA LEU A 140 7.87 -0.11 -2.40
C LEU A 140 7.56 0.26 -3.87
N GLY A 141 7.05 1.47 -4.11
CA GLY A 141 6.65 1.94 -5.44
C GLY A 141 7.62 2.90 -6.12
N ASP A 142 8.73 3.28 -5.48
CA ASP A 142 9.74 4.17 -6.09
C ASP A 142 10.43 3.54 -7.29
N VAL A 143 10.64 2.22 -7.23
CA VAL A 143 11.32 1.46 -8.26
C VAL A 143 10.50 0.22 -8.58
N VAL A 144 9.88 0.20 -9.76
CA VAL A 144 9.12 -0.97 -10.25
C VAL A 144 10.07 -1.96 -10.95
N CYS A 145 11.18 -2.31 -10.29
CA CYS A 145 12.16 -3.26 -10.82
C CYS A 145 11.82 -4.71 -10.44
N GLY A 146 12.52 -5.68 -11.04
CA GLY A 146 12.08 -7.07 -11.17
C GLY A 146 11.54 -7.77 -9.91
N GLY A 147 12.07 -7.49 -8.72
CA GLY A 147 11.56 -8.09 -7.48
C GLY A 147 10.38 -7.36 -6.84
N PHE A 148 10.37 -6.02 -6.83
CA PHE A 148 9.20 -5.25 -6.38
C PHE A 148 8.00 -5.38 -7.33
N ALA A 149 8.25 -5.77 -8.58
CA ALA A 149 7.22 -6.13 -9.53
C ALA A 149 6.71 -7.56 -9.35
N MET A 150 7.30 -8.40 -8.47
CA MET A 150 6.90 -9.81 -8.35
C MET A 150 5.42 -9.99 -7.97
N PRO A 151 4.84 -9.24 -7.00
CA PRO A 151 3.41 -9.38 -6.70
C PRO A 151 2.51 -9.17 -7.92
N ILE A 152 2.89 -8.23 -8.80
CA ILE A 152 2.21 -7.92 -10.06
C ILE A 152 2.51 -8.96 -11.14
N ARG A 153 3.78 -9.30 -11.32
CA ARG A 153 4.30 -10.14 -12.42
C ARG A 153 3.83 -11.58 -12.32
N GLU A 154 3.84 -12.12 -11.11
CA GLU A 154 3.50 -13.52 -10.84
C GLU A 154 2.04 -13.67 -10.39
N GLY A 155 1.26 -12.58 -10.45
CA GLY A 155 -0.16 -12.60 -10.14
C GLY A 155 -0.45 -12.92 -8.68
N LYS A 156 0.49 -12.62 -7.76
CA LYS A 156 0.31 -12.81 -6.31
C LYS A 156 -0.67 -11.79 -5.72
N ALA A 157 -0.77 -10.61 -6.34
CA ALA A 157 -1.78 -9.62 -6.02
C ALA A 157 -2.57 -9.31 -7.29
N GLN A 158 -3.89 -9.54 -7.26
CA GLN A 158 -4.75 -9.27 -8.40
C GLN A 158 -5.34 -7.86 -8.37
N GLU A 159 -5.39 -7.24 -7.18
CA GLU A 159 -5.97 -5.91 -6.96
C GLU A 159 -4.91 -4.92 -6.46
N ILE A 160 -4.52 -3.97 -7.30
CA ILE A 160 -3.50 -2.98 -6.96
C ILE A 160 -4.17 -1.66 -6.60
N TYR A 161 -3.83 -1.13 -5.42
CA TYR A 161 -4.17 0.21 -4.98
C TYR A 161 -2.90 1.06 -4.95
N ILE A 162 -2.96 2.25 -5.55
CA ILE A 162 -1.81 3.16 -5.59
C ILE A 162 -2.08 4.35 -4.67
N VAL A 163 -1.25 4.49 -3.62
CA VAL A 163 -1.24 5.65 -2.75
C VAL A 163 -0.41 6.76 -3.38
N MET A 164 -1.05 7.91 -3.61
CA MET A 164 -0.46 9.07 -4.28
C MET A 164 -0.89 10.38 -3.58
N SER A 165 -0.41 11.52 -4.05
CA SER A 165 -0.83 12.87 -3.65
C SER A 165 -0.73 13.81 -4.85
N GLY A 166 -1.19 15.05 -4.74
CA GLY A 166 -1.08 16.06 -5.80
C GLY A 166 0.35 16.47 -6.16
N GLU A 167 1.37 15.88 -5.55
CA GLU A 167 2.77 16.12 -5.92
C GLU A 167 3.10 15.45 -7.26
N MET A 168 3.76 16.17 -8.16
CA MET A 168 4.23 15.65 -9.45
C MET A 168 4.94 14.30 -9.33
N MET A 169 5.90 14.17 -8.41
CA MET A 169 6.63 12.93 -8.24
C MET A 169 5.76 11.75 -7.75
N ALA A 170 4.68 12.01 -7.01
CA ALA A 170 3.75 10.98 -6.58
C ALA A 170 2.88 10.50 -7.75
N MET A 171 2.44 11.42 -8.61
CA MET A 171 1.69 11.08 -9.82
C MET A 171 2.55 10.38 -10.86
N TYR A 172 3.81 10.82 -11.04
CA TYR A 172 4.78 10.14 -11.88
C TYR A 172 5.02 8.70 -11.43
N ALA A 173 5.17 8.48 -10.11
CA ALA A 173 5.28 7.13 -9.55
C ALA A 173 4.01 6.30 -9.83
N ALA A 174 2.82 6.87 -9.62
CA ALA A 174 1.55 6.21 -9.92
C ALA A 174 1.41 5.81 -11.39
N ASN A 175 1.82 6.68 -12.31
CA ASN A 175 1.83 6.41 -13.74
C ASN A 175 2.81 5.27 -14.09
N ASN A 176 4.01 5.28 -13.51
CA ASN A 176 5.00 4.21 -13.74
C ASN A 176 4.59 2.86 -13.15
N ILE A 177 3.95 2.84 -11.98
CA ILE A 177 3.35 1.62 -11.43
C ILE A 177 2.27 1.11 -12.39
N SER A 178 1.45 2.01 -12.94
CA SER A 178 0.44 1.67 -13.94
C SER A 178 1.04 1.07 -15.23
N LYS A 179 2.21 1.56 -15.69
CA LYS A 179 2.98 0.93 -16.78
C LYS A 179 3.40 -0.50 -16.43
N GLY A 180 3.80 -0.73 -15.18
CA GLY A 180 4.10 -2.06 -14.65
C GLY A 180 2.88 -3.00 -14.68
N ILE A 181 1.72 -2.51 -14.24
CA ILE A 181 0.45 -3.27 -14.28
C ILE A 181 0.07 -3.61 -15.72
N LEU A 182 0.07 -2.61 -16.63
CA LEU A 182 -0.26 -2.82 -18.05
C LEU A 182 0.59 -3.93 -18.68
N LYS A 183 1.89 -3.96 -18.37
CA LYS A 183 2.83 -4.96 -18.88
C LYS A 183 2.45 -6.40 -18.51
N TYR A 184 1.87 -6.61 -17.32
CA TYR A 184 1.58 -7.95 -16.79
C TYR A 184 0.08 -8.28 -16.73
N ALA A 185 -0.80 -7.33 -17.04
CA ALA A 185 -2.25 -7.51 -16.96
C ALA A 185 -2.80 -8.69 -17.79
N ASN A 186 -2.16 -8.98 -18.94
CA ASN A 186 -2.58 -10.06 -19.84
C ASN A 186 -2.04 -11.44 -19.44
N THR A 187 -0.94 -11.50 -18.69
CA THR A 187 -0.28 -12.77 -18.31
C THR A 187 -0.54 -13.16 -16.86
N GLY A 188 -0.60 -12.18 -15.95
CA GLY A 188 -0.73 -12.39 -14.50
C GLY A 188 -2.10 -12.02 -13.92
N GLY A 189 -3.04 -11.54 -14.75
CA GLY A 189 -4.41 -11.21 -14.30
C GLY A 189 -4.54 -9.97 -13.40
N VAL A 190 -3.42 -9.34 -13.02
CA VAL A 190 -3.36 -8.13 -12.19
C VAL A 190 -4.14 -6.96 -12.78
N ARG A 191 -4.80 -6.19 -11.92
CA ARG A 191 -5.62 -5.02 -12.28
C ARG A 191 -5.35 -3.84 -11.35
N LEU A 192 -5.48 -2.63 -11.89
CA LEU A 192 -5.56 -1.41 -11.09
C LEU A 192 -6.98 -1.29 -10.52
N ALA A 193 -7.09 -1.27 -9.18
CA ALA A 193 -8.36 -1.24 -8.46
C ALA A 193 -8.75 0.19 -8.02
N GLY A 194 -7.77 1.08 -7.87
CA GLY A 194 -8.02 2.50 -7.63
C GLY A 194 -6.80 3.27 -7.15
N LEU A 195 -6.91 4.60 -7.20
CA LEU A 195 -5.98 5.53 -6.56
C LEU A 195 -6.49 5.95 -5.19
N ILE A 196 -5.59 6.00 -4.20
CA ILE A 196 -5.87 6.55 -2.87
C ILE A 196 -5.06 7.83 -2.74
N CYS A 197 -5.73 8.98 -2.69
CA CYS A 197 -5.05 10.25 -2.51
C CYS A 197 -4.79 10.49 -1.02
N ASN A 198 -3.54 10.46 -0.58
CA ASN A 198 -3.13 10.83 0.77
C ASN A 198 -2.69 12.29 0.81
N ALA A 199 -3.62 13.15 1.22
CA ALA A 199 -3.54 14.58 1.01
C ALA A 199 -2.24 15.20 1.53
N ARG A 200 -1.64 16.05 0.70
CA ARG A 200 -0.50 16.91 1.04
C ARG A 200 -0.90 18.38 1.16
N MET A 201 -2.18 18.69 1.02
CA MET A 201 -2.72 20.04 1.08
C MET A 201 -2.18 20.91 -0.07
N THR A 202 -2.09 20.33 -1.27
CA THR A 202 -1.85 21.09 -2.50
C THR A 202 -3.16 21.65 -3.03
N ASP A 203 -3.08 22.70 -3.85
CA ASP A 203 -4.27 23.30 -4.44
C ASP A 203 -4.99 22.29 -5.34
N ARG A 204 -6.33 22.29 -5.27
CA ARG A 204 -7.22 21.43 -6.07
C ARG A 204 -6.80 19.95 -6.12
N GLU A 205 -6.16 19.45 -5.05
CA GLU A 205 -5.57 18.10 -5.00
C GLU A 205 -6.58 16.98 -5.28
N TYR A 206 -7.82 17.17 -4.82
CA TYR A 206 -8.93 16.24 -5.07
C TYR A 206 -9.27 16.16 -6.57
N ASP A 207 -9.37 17.31 -7.24
CA ASP A 207 -9.71 17.39 -8.66
C ASP A 207 -8.59 16.76 -9.50
N LEU A 208 -7.34 17.11 -9.20
CA LEU A 208 -6.15 16.56 -9.85
C LEU A 208 -6.07 15.03 -9.71
N ALA A 209 -6.23 14.50 -8.49
CA ALA A 209 -6.22 13.05 -8.27
C ALA A 209 -7.37 12.33 -8.97
N THR A 210 -8.55 12.97 -9.04
CA THR A 210 -9.72 12.44 -9.75
C THR A 210 -9.50 12.44 -11.26
N ALA A 211 -8.90 13.50 -11.81
CA ALA A 211 -8.57 13.60 -13.23
C ALA A 211 -7.54 12.55 -13.63
N LEU A 212 -6.44 12.41 -12.87
CA LEU A 212 -5.44 11.36 -13.11
C LEU A 212 -6.07 9.96 -13.06
N ALA A 213 -6.93 9.68 -12.08
CA ALA A 213 -7.60 8.39 -11.98
C ALA A 213 -8.43 8.09 -13.23
N LYS A 214 -9.17 9.08 -13.73
CA LYS A 214 -10.00 8.97 -14.93
C LYS A 214 -9.14 8.69 -16.17
N ASP A 215 -8.04 9.39 -16.34
CA ASP A 215 -7.17 9.22 -17.52
C ASP A 215 -6.44 7.87 -17.50
N LEU A 216 -6.08 7.37 -16.31
CA LEU A 216 -5.60 6.00 -16.14
C LEU A 216 -6.71 4.94 -16.36
N GLY A 217 -7.97 5.34 -16.52
CA GLY A 217 -9.13 4.46 -16.70
C GLY A 217 -9.65 3.84 -15.41
N THR A 218 -9.26 4.36 -14.24
CA THR A 218 -9.65 3.89 -12.91
C THR A 218 -10.45 4.95 -12.13
N GLN A 219 -10.56 4.79 -10.82
CA GLN A 219 -11.21 5.72 -9.90
C GLN A 219 -10.24 6.18 -8.80
N MET A 220 -10.44 7.40 -8.30
CA MET A 220 -9.92 7.77 -6.99
C MET A 220 -10.87 7.18 -5.95
N ILE A 221 -10.50 6.03 -5.38
CA ILE A 221 -11.39 5.28 -4.48
C ILE A 221 -11.67 6.09 -3.21
N HIS A 222 -10.68 6.83 -2.71
CA HIS A 222 -10.84 7.65 -1.52
C HIS A 222 -9.78 8.75 -1.45
N PHE A 223 -10.15 9.86 -0.81
CA PHE A 223 -9.28 10.97 -0.49
C PHE A 223 -9.08 10.99 1.03
N VAL A 224 -7.88 10.65 1.48
CA VAL A 224 -7.52 10.60 2.91
C VAL A 224 -7.01 11.98 3.33
N PRO A 225 -7.72 12.71 4.20
CA PRO A 225 -7.29 14.04 4.62
C PRO A 225 -6.06 13.99 5.53
N ARG A 226 -5.32 15.10 5.54
CA ARG A 226 -4.17 15.28 6.43
C ARG A 226 -4.66 15.62 7.85
N ASN A 227 -4.30 14.80 8.84
CA ASN A 227 -4.67 15.04 10.23
C ASN A 227 -3.55 14.67 11.21
N ASN A 228 -3.28 15.56 12.18
CA ASN A 228 -2.22 15.38 13.18
C ASN A 228 -2.46 14.19 14.14
N ILE A 229 -3.70 13.71 14.22
CA ILE A 229 -4.03 12.53 15.02
C ILE A 229 -3.29 11.28 14.55
N VAL A 230 -2.95 11.22 13.25
CA VAL A 230 -2.15 10.13 12.67
C VAL A 230 -0.79 10.06 13.35
N GLN A 231 -0.09 11.20 13.48
CA GLN A 231 1.19 11.26 14.17
C GLN A 231 1.06 10.92 15.66
N HIS A 232 -0.02 11.37 16.31
CA HIS A 232 -0.28 11.02 17.71
C HIS A 232 -0.49 9.50 17.92
N ALA A 233 -1.14 8.82 16.98
CA ALA A 233 -1.33 7.37 17.01
C ALA A 233 -0.01 6.64 16.71
N GLU A 234 0.72 7.07 15.67
CA GLU A 234 2.01 6.49 15.28
C GLU A 234 3.08 6.58 16.38
N LEU A 235 3.12 7.68 17.14
CA LEU A 235 4.02 7.85 18.28
C LEU A 235 3.74 6.83 19.40
N ARG A 236 2.51 6.31 19.47
CA ARG A 236 2.09 5.24 20.37
C ARG A 236 2.13 3.86 19.70
N ARG A 237 2.59 3.79 18.45
CA ARG A 237 2.65 2.57 17.62
C ARG A 237 1.28 1.91 17.46
N MET A 238 0.25 2.72 17.34
CA MET A 238 -1.12 2.28 17.12
C MET A 238 -1.64 2.85 15.81
N THR A 239 -2.61 2.16 15.22
CA THR A 239 -3.44 2.76 14.17
C THR A 239 -4.36 3.82 14.78
N VAL A 240 -4.84 4.76 13.98
CA VAL A 240 -5.86 5.74 14.41
C VAL A 240 -7.16 5.03 14.79
N VAL A 241 -7.48 3.93 14.09
CA VAL A 241 -8.66 3.09 14.37
C VAL A 241 -8.66 2.61 15.82
N GLU A 242 -7.52 2.12 16.31
CA GLU A 242 -7.38 1.67 17.68
C GLU A 242 -7.19 2.83 18.67
N PHE A 243 -6.36 3.81 18.31
CA PHE A 243 -6.00 4.92 19.19
C PHE A 243 -7.18 5.88 19.47
N SER A 244 -7.98 6.16 18.45
CA SER A 244 -9.10 7.11 18.53
C SER A 244 -10.22 6.71 17.56
N PRO A 245 -10.98 5.64 17.87
CA PRO A 245 -11.98 5.05 16.97
C PRO A 245 -13.11 6.01 16.58
N MET A 246 -13.37 7.04 17.40
CA MET A 246 -14.42 8.03 17.18
C MET A 246 -13.93 9.31 16.49
N SER A 247 -12.66 9.35 16.06
CA SER A 247 -12.12 10.52 15.35
C SER A 247 -12.56 10.55 13.89
N ASP A 248 -12.64 11.75 13.32
CA ASP A 248 -12.97 11.92 11.90
C ASP A 248 -12.02 11.12 10.99
N GLN A 249 -10.73 11.08 11.34
CA GLN A 249 -9.74 10.31 10.58
C GLN A 249 -9.99 8.79 10.65
N ALA A 250 -10.47 8.26 11.78
CA ALA A 250 -10.86 6.86 11.86
C ALA A 250 -12.09 6.56 10.98
N VAL A 251 -13.02 7.52 10.85
CA VAL A 251 -14.16 7.41 9.93
C VAL A 251 -13.71 7.38 8.47
N GLU A 252 -12.73 8.20 8.09
CA GLU A 252 -12.18 8.17 6.72
C GLU A 252 -11.54 6.82 6.37
N TYR A 253 -10.74 6.25 7.29
CA TYR A 253 -10.18 4.90 7.08
C TYR A 253 -11.25 3.81 7.05
N LYS A 254 -12.30 3.94 7.85
CA LYS A 254 -13.46 3.04 7.80
C LYS A 254 -14.18 3.11 6.46
N GLU A 255 -14.36 4.31 5.91
CA GLU A 255 -14.98 4.50 4.59
C GLU A 255 -14.08 3.99 3.46
N LEU A 256 -12.76 4.21 3.53
CA LEU A 256 -11.81 3.60 2.59
C LEU A 256 -11.87 2.07 2.63
N ALA A 257 -11.86 1.46 3.82
CA ALA A 257 -12.01 0.02 4.00
C ALA A 257 -13.31 -0.51 3.39
N ARG A 258 -14.45 0.15 3.70
CA ARG A 258 -15.76 -0.20 3.13
C ARG A 258 -15.72 -0.17 1.59
N LYS A 259 -15.12 0.86 1.02
CA LYS A 259 -15.02 1.00 -0.44
C LYS A 259 -14.13 -0.08 -1.07
N ILE A 260 -12.99 -0.43 -0.45
CA ILE A 260 -12.12 -1.52 -0.91
C ILE A 260 -12.83 -2.86 -0.86
N ILE A 261 -13.51 -3.18 0.25
CA ILE A 261 -14.27 -4.43 0.40
C ILE A 261 -15.33 -4.55 -0.71
N ASN A 262 -16.05 -3.47 -1.01
CA ASN A 262 -17.11 -3.47 -2.01
C ASN A 262 -16.66 -3.05 -3.42
N ASN A 263 -15.36 -3.06 -3.71
CA ASN A 263 -14.85 -2.58 -4.99
C ASN A 263 -14.94 -3.63 -6.10
N ASP A 264 -15.78 -3.36 -7.10
CA ASP A 264 -15.90 -4.18 -8.31
C ASP A 264 -15.10 -3.61 -9.51
N MET A 265 -14.62 -2.36 -9.43
CA MET A 265 -13.87 -1.74 -10.52
C MET A 265 -12.39 -2.18 -10.48
N LYS A 266 -12.03 -3.04 -11.43
CA LYS A 266 -10.68 -3.59 -11.60
C LYS A 266 -10.30 -3.52 -13.07
N VAL A 267 -9.40 -2.61 -13.43
CA VAL A 267 -9.11 -2.26 -14.82
C VAL A 267 -7.68 -2.58 -15.24
N ILE A 268 -7.46 -2.73 -16.54
CA ILE A 268 -6.13 -2.60 -17.12
C ILE A 268 -5.91 -1.09 -17.31
N PRO A 269 -4.92 -0.47 -16.64
CA PRO A 269 -4.78 0.97 -16.72
C PRO A 269 -4.29 1.43 -18.08
N THR A 270 -4.51 2.70 -18.39
CA THR A 270 -3.98 3.39 -19.58
C THR A 270 -2.95 4.43 -19.13
N PRO A 271 -1.66 4.08 -18.98
CA PRO A 271 -0.65 5.03 -18.53
C PRO A 271 -0.50 6.20 -19.50
N LEU A 272 -0.26 7.39 -18.96
CA LEU A 272 -0.10 8.62 -19.71
C LEU A 272 1.35 8.76 -20.21
N GLU A 273 1.53 9.53 -21.29
CA GLU A 273 2.85 10.06 -21.64
C GLU A 273 3.24 11.18 -20.66
N MET A 274 4.51 11.59 -20.68
CA MET A 274 5.01 12.59 -19.74
C MET A 274 4.36 13.95 -19.97
N ASP A 275 4.21 14.35 -21.23
CA ASP A 275 3.61 15.63 -21.61
C ASP A 275 2.15 15.71 -21.12
N ASP A 276 1.34 14.66 -21.32
CA ASP A 276 -0.04 14.60 -20.83
C ASP A 276 -0.13 14.72 -19.29
N LEU A 277 0.85 14.18 -18.57
CA LEU A 277 0.91 14.26 -17.11
C LEU A 277 1.29 15.67 -16.63
N GLU A 278 2.15 16.36 -17.37
CA GLU A 278 2.50 17.77 -17.12
C GLU A 278 1.32 18.69 -17.43
N ASP A 279 0.59 18.44 -18.51
CA ASP A 279 -0.63 19.19 -18.86
C ASP A 279 -1.69 19.08 -17.76
N LEU A 280 -1.90 17.88 -17.20
CA LEU A 280 -2.80 17.65 -16.08
C LEU A 280 -2.40 18.49 -14.84
N LEU A 281 -1.11 18.60 -14.57
CA LEU A 281 -0.57 19.43 -13.49
C LEU A 281 -0.76 20.91 -13.76
N MET A 282 -0.64 21.36 -15.00
CA MET A 282 -0.88 22.77 -15.34
C MET A 282 -2.36 23.12 -15.23
N GLU A 283 -3.26 22.21 -15.60
CA GLU A 283 -4.71 22.42 -15.52
C GLU A 283 -5.26 22.43 -14.09
N PHE A 284 -4.74 21.55 -13.22
CA PHE A 284 -5.29 21.33 -11.87
C PHE A 284 -4.31 21.67 -10.73
N GLY A 285 -3.05 21.95 -10.99
CA GLY A 285 -2.03 22.12 -9.96
C GLY A 285 -1.92 23.52 -9.34
N LEU A 286 -2.66 24.51 -9.86
CA LEU A 286 -2.70 25.89 -9.34
C LEU A 286 -4.17 26.37 -9.23
N GLU A 287 -4.44 27.28 -8.27
CA GLU A 287 -5.75 27.94 -8.14
C GLU A 287 -6.07 28.89 -9.30
N GLU A 288 -5.06 29.46 -9.95
CA GLU A 288 -5.16 30.27 -11.17
C GLU A 288 -4.60 29.47 -12.36
N GLU A 289 -5.16 29.64 -13.57
CA GLU A 289 -4.62 28.99 -14.78
C GLU A 289 -3.12 29.27 -14.88
N ALA A 290 -2.31 28.21 -14.88
CA ALA A 290 -0.87 28.33 -15.03
C ALA A 290 -0.57 28.97 -16.40
N ASP A 291 -0.09 30.21 -16.41
CA ASP A 291 0.43 30.82 -17.63
C ASP A 291 1.67 30.03 -18.07
N GLU A 292 1.56 29.31 -19.19
CA GLU A 292 2.63 28.49 -19.78
C GLU A 292 3.93 29.29 -19.96
N GLU A 293 3.84 30.62 -20.17
CA GLU A 293 5.03 31.47 -20.27
C GLU A 293 5.82 31.53 -18.96
N ASN A 294 5.24 31.20 -17.81
CA ASN A 294 5.87 31.29 -16.49
C ASN A 294 6.48 29.98 -15.99
N VAL A 295 6.30 28.87 -16.71
CA VAL A 295 6.93 27.59 -16.39
C VAL A 295 8.46 27.72 -16.40
N GLY A 296 9.10 27.34 -15.30
CA GLY A 296 10.57 27.41 -15.15
C GLY A 296 11.14 28.81 -14.88
N LYS A 297 10.29 29.83 -14.68
CA LYS A 297 10.71 31.17 -14.25
C LYS A 297 10.56 31.33 -12.73
N ALA A 298 11.40 32.16 -12.11
CA ALA A 298 11.23 32.52 -10.71
C ALA A 298 9.99 33.42 -10.55
N ALA A 299 9.25 33.25 -9.46
CA ALA A 299 8.15 34.16 -9.13
C ALA A 299 8.69 35.59 -8.99
N GLU A 300 8.06 36.55 -9.66
CA GLU A 300 8.32 37.96 -9.39
C GLU A 300 7.85 38.27 -7.96
N ALA A 301 8.72 38.92 -7.19
CA ALA A 301 8.52 39.19 -5.76
C ALA A 301 7.52 40.30 -5.48
#